data_AF-A0A3D2URL1-F1
#
_entry.id   AF-A0A3D2URL1-F1
#
_cell.length_a   1.000
_cell.length_b   1.000
_cell.length_c   1.000
_cell.angle_alpha   90.00
_cell.angle_beta   90.00
_cell.angle_gamma   90.00
#
_symmetry.space_group_name_H-M   'P 1'
#
loop_
_entity.id
_entity.type
_entity.pdbx_description
1 polymer ?
#
loop_
_entity_poly.entity_id
_entity_poly.type
_entity_poly.pdbx_seq_one_letter_code
_entity_poly.pdbx_strand_id
1 'polypeptide(L)'
;MSFPETEIFTKLVTRVFRIEDVTSLDANDKENKGFFLRYRGQLIGEDSAEAYDQLAESLNQYNVMPLFREEEGKHVIYLAQKLPEPKQENIRTNIILFILTVLSVMLAGAQPEGPVPNDTWGVIVVL
;
A
#
# COMPACT_ATOMS: atom_id res chain seq x y z
N MET A 1 18.54 -0.28 -13.39
CA MET A 1 17.77 0.87 -13.92
C MET A 1 18.56 2.12 -13.63
N SER A 2 18.85 2.95 -14.64
CA SER A 2 19.48 4.25 -14.42
C SER A 2 18.38 5.20 -13.96
N PHE A 3 18.38 5.54 -12.67
CA PHE A 3 17.47 6.57 -12.15
C PHE A 3 17.77 7.89 -12.87
N PRO A 4 16.77 8.76 -13.10
CA PRO A 4 17.03 10.13 -13.53
C PRO A 4 18.13 10.74 -12.67
N GLU A 5 19.04 11.50 -13.28
CA GLU A 5 20.14 12.13 -12.55
C GLU A 5 19.56 12.85 -11.32
N THR A 6 20.12 12.58 -10.14
CA THR A 6 19.69 13.11 -8.83
C THR A 6 19.37 14.60 -8.86
N GLU A 7 19.99 15.34 -9.77
CA GLU A 7 19.75 16.75 -10.06
C GLU A 7 18.28 17.07 -10.43
N ILE A 8 17.61 16.22 -11.21
CA ILE A 8 16.21 16.44 -11.61
C ILE A 8 15.31 16.39 -10.38
N PHE A 9 15.43 15.33 -9.58
CA PHE A 9 14.67 15.19 -8.34
C PHE A 9 14.97 16.32 -7.36
N THR A 10 16.25 16.69 -7.25
CA THR A 10 16.68 17.79 -6.38
C THR A 10 16.00 19.10 -6.80
N LYS A 11 15.91 19.42 -8.10
CA LYS A 11 15.19 20.61 -8.59
C LYS A 11 13.69 20.59 -8.29
N LEU A 12 13.06 19.42 -8.26
CA LEU A 12 11.64 19.30 -7.91
C LEU A 12 11.44 19.49 -6.41
N VAL A 13 12.30 18.88 -5.59
CA VAL A 13 12.24 18.98 -4.13
C VAL A 13 12.53 20.42 -3.66
N THR A 14 13.49 21.12 -4.27
CA THR A 14 13.82 22.51 -3.88
C THR A 14 12.67 23.50 -4.05
N ARG A 15 11.65 23.18 -4.86
CA ARG A 15 10.47 24.04 -5.05
C ARG A 15 9.60 24.14 -3.80
N VAL A 16 9.51 23.05 -3.03
CA VAL A 16 8.64 22.97 -1.83
C VAL A 16 9.45 22.81 -0.54
N PHE A 17 10.75 22.54 -0.64
CA PHE A 17 11.60 22.15 0.47
C PHE A 17 12.97 22.81 0.40
N ARG A 18 13.41 23.47 1.48
CA ARG A 18 14.77 23.97 1.63
C ARG A 18 15.68 22.83 2.07
N ILE A 19 16.48 22.34 1.11
CA ILE A 19 17.41 21.23 1.32
C ILE A 19 18.66 21.71 2.07
N GLU A 20 18.99 21.03 3.17
CA GLU A 20 20.25 21.18 3.90
C GLU A 20 21.26 20.08 3.50
N ASP A 21 20.77 18.84 3.31
CA ASP A 21 21.59 17.67 3.01
C ASP A 21 20.85 16.75 2.04
N VAL A 22 21.60 16.12 1.12
CA VAL A 22 21.11 15.09 0.21
C VAL A 22 21.95 13.84 0.42
N THR A 23 21.28 12.73 0.73
CA THR A 23 21.90 11.42 0.86
C THR A 23 21.35 10.48 -0.22
N SER A 24 22.23 9.96 -1.07
CA SER A 24 21.91 8.86 -1.98
C SER A 24 21.88 7.54 -1.20
N LEU A 25 20.78 6.81 -1.36
CA LEU A 25 20.55 5.52 -0.72
C LEU A 25 20.60 4.41 -1.78
N ASP A 26 21.09 3.22 -1.42
CA ASP A 26 20.95 2.06 -2.27
C ASP A 26 19.54 1.48 -2.08
N ALA A 27 18.70 1.58 -3.10
CA ALA A 27 17.35 1.02 -3.08
C ALA A 27 17.32 -0.51 -3.01
N ASN A 28 18.42 -1.19 -3.33
CA ASN A 28 18.52 -2.65 -3.21
C ASN A 28 18.85 -3.09 -1.79
N ASP A 29 19.26 -2.17 -0.92
CA ASP A 29 19.49 -2.45 0.47
C ASP A 29 18.15 -2.65 1.20
N LYS A 30 18.07 -3.74 1.97
CA LYS A 30 16.88 -4.08 2.76
C LYS A 30 16.61 -3.04 3.85
N GLU A 31 17.64 -2.38 4.37
CA GLU A 31 17.48 -1.35 5.39
C GLU A 31 16.79 -0.10 4.84
N ASN A 32 17.04 0.23 3.57
CA ASN A 32 16.50 1.41 2.91
C ASN A 32 15.08 1.20 2.36
N LYS A 33 14.49 0.01 2.48
CA LYS A 33 13.07 -0.28 2.15
C LYS A 33 12.63 0.23 0.76
N GLY A 34 13.54 0.27 -0.21
CA GLY A 34 13.26 0.77 -1.57
C GLY A 34 13.35 2.29 -1.77
N PHE A 35 13.83 3.04 -0.76
CA PHE A 35 14.21 4.44 -0.90
C PHE A 35 15.57 4.57 -1.60
N PHE A 36 15.69 5.52 -2.53
CA PHE A 36 16.95 5.79 -3.24
C PHE A 36 17.51 7.19 -2.98
N LEU A 37 16.70 8.11 -2.46
CA LEU A 37 17.14 9.46 -2.08
C LEU A 37 16.50 9.88 -0.76
N ARG A 38 17.28 10.59 0.05
CA ARG A 38 16.85 11.25 1.27
C ARG A 38 17.28 12.71 1.24
N TYR A 39 16.32 13.59 1.43
CA TYR A 39 16.53 15.03 1.57
C TYR A 39 16.24 15.44 3.00
N ARG A 40 17.16 16.14 3.66
CA ARG A 40 16.97 16.68 5.01
C ARG A 40 16.94 18.20 4.95
N GLY A 41 16.07 18.82 5.74
CA GLY A 41 15.95 20.27 5.78
C GLY A 41 14.61 20.74 6.33
N GLN A 42 14.02 21.75 5.69
CA GLN A 42 12.80 22.41 6.16
C GLN A 42 11.81 22.66 5.02
N LEU A 43 10.51 22.52 5.31
CA LEU A 43 9.46 22.89 4.38
C LEU A 43 9.43 24.41 4.18
N ILE A 44 9.19 24.85 2.94
CA ILE A 44 9.14 26.28 2.62
C ILE A 44 7.77 26.87 2.98
N GLY A 45 6.70 26.09 2.81
CA GLY A 45 5.33 26.47 3.17
C GLY A 45 4.92 25.96 4.54
N GLU A 46 3.87 26.56 5.12
CA GLU A 46 3.25 26.12 6.36
C GLU A 46 2.34 24.89 6.15
N ASP A 47 1.77 24.74 4.94
CA ASP A 47 0.93 23.60 4.57
C ASP A 47 1.77 22.47 3.98
N SER A 48 2.03 21.45 4.80
CA SER A 48 2.75 20.26 4.39
C SER A 48 1.96 19.36 3.43
N ALA A 49 0.62 19.42 3.46
CA ALA A 49 -0.23 18.65 2.57
C ALA A 49 -0.22 19.24 1.15
N GLU A 50 -0.33 20.56 1.03
CA GLU A 50 -0.21 21.23 -0.27
C GLU A 50 1.18 21.00 -0.89
N ALA A 51 2.24 21.12 -0.07
CA ALA A 51 3.61 20.83 -0.51
C ALA A 51 3.79 19.37 -0.96
N TYR A 52 3.14 18.43 -0.28
CA TYR A 52 3.12 17.02 -0.67
C TYR A 52 2.46 16.82 -2.04
N ASP A 53 1.25 17.37 -2.24
CA ASP A 53 0.49 17.20 -3.47
C ASP A 53 1.25 17.76 -4.68
N GLN A 54 1.79 18.97 -4.55
CA GLN A 54 2.59 19.60 -5.60
C GLN A 54 3.84 18.78 -5.97
N LEU A 55 4.54 18.23 -4.96
CA LEU A 55 5.72 17.40 -5.19
C LEU A 55 5.36 16.03 -5.76
N ALA A 56 4.30 15.40 -5.26
CA ALA A 56 3.82 14.10 -5.72
C ALA A 56 3.37 14.16 -7.19
N GLU A 57 2.63 15.20 -7.58
CA GLU A 57 2.21 15.41 -8.96
C GLU A 57 3.43 15.59 -9.88
N SER A 58 4.42 16.38 -9.45
CA SER A 58 5.66 16.60 -10.19
C SER A 58 6.48 15.31 -10.36
N LEU A 59 6.49 14.42 -9.36
CA LEU A 59 7.23 13.16 -9.36
C LEU A 59 6.50 12.01 -10.08
N ASN A 60 5.18 12.13 -10.28
CA ASN A 60 4.36 11.08 -10.89
C ASN A 60 4.83 10.72 -12.31
N GLN A 61 5.35 11.69 -13.08
CA GLN A 61 5.92 11.45 -14.42
C GLN A 61 7.14 10.51 -14.42
N TYR A 62 7.81 10.37 -13.27
CA TYR A 62 8.98 9.50 -13.09
C TYR A 62 8.64 8.20 -12.37
N ASN A 63 7.36 7.93 -12.09
CA ASN A 63 6.89 6.80 -11.28
C ASN A 63 7.57 6.75 -9.90
N VAL A 64 7.77 7.92 -9.29
CA VAL A 64 8.37 8.13 -7.98
C VAL A 64 7.32 8.74 -7.06
N MET A 65 7.35 8.38 -5.78
CA MET A 65 6.52 9.01 -4.75
C MET A 65 7.41 9.61 -3.65
N PRO A 66 7.06 10.80 -3.15
CA PRO A 66 7.70 11.37 -1.99
C PRO A 66 7.08 10.78 -0.71
N LEU A 67 7.89 10.66 0.34
CA LEU A 67 7.47 10.31 1.69
C LEU A 67 8.04 11.34 2.65
N PHE A 68 7.15 12.14 3.24
CA PHE A 68 7.52 13.17 4.20
C PHE A 68 7.55 12.54 5.59
N ARG A 69 8.63 12.80 6.32
CA ARG A 69 8.82 12.39 7.70
C ARG A 69 9.40 13.53 8.50
N GLU A 70 9.20 13.45 9.81
CA GLU A 70 9.92 14.26 10.77
C GLU A 70 10.80 13.33 11.60
N GLU A 71 12.11 13.58 11.58
CA GLU A 71 13.10 12.81 12.31
C GLU A 71 13.89 13.79 13.19
N GLU A 72 13.87 13.58 14.52
CA GLU A 72 14.58 14.41 15.49
C GLU A 72 14.26 15.92 15.38
N GLY A 73 13.00 16.27 15.10
CA GLY A 73 12.57 17.66 14.93
C GLY A 73 13.03 18.31 13.62
N LYS A 74 13.48 17.52 12.65
CA LYS A 74 13.80 17.99 11.30
C LYS A 74 12.94 17.29 10.26
N HIS A 75 12.56 18.03 9.22
CA HIS A 75 11.83 17.44 8.11
C HIS A 75 12.79 16.66 7.20
N VAL A 76 12.31 15.51 6.76
CA VAL A 76 13.01 14.59 5.88
C VAL A 76 12.06 14.14 4.78
N ILE A 77 12.51 14.21 3.53
CA ILE A 77 11.76 13.70 2.38
C ILE A 77 12.54 12.52 1.81
N TYR A 78 11.92 11.35 1.83
CA TYR A 78 12.42 10.16 1.14
C TYR A 78 11.76 10.02 -0.22
N LEU A 79 12.52 9.62 -1.24
CA LEU A 79 11.97 9.26 -2.54
C LEU A 79 12.02 7.74 -2.72
N ALA A 80 10.88 7.16 -3.05
CA ALA A 80 10.73 5.74 -3.37
C ALA A 80 10.12 5.57 -4.76
N GLN A 81 10.42 4.43 -5.39
CA GLN A 81 9.74 4.03 -6.60
C GLN A 81 8.29 3.68 -6.27
N LYS A 82 7.34 4.20 -7.05
CA LYS A 82 5.93 3.92 -6.86
C LYS A 82 5.68 2.44 -7.14
N LEU A 83 5.17 1.72 -6.14
CA LEU A 83 4.79 0.32 -6.33
C LEU A 83 3.63 0.26 -7.33
N PRO A 84 3.58 -0.78 -8.19
CA PRO A 84 2.41 -1.00 -9.03
C PRO A 84 1.17 -1.08 -8.14
N GLU A 85 0.07 -0.46 -8.59
CA GLU A 85 -1.18 -0.44 -7.84
C GLU A 85 -1.56 -1.87 -7.42
N PRO A 86 -2.00 -2.06 -6.15
CA PRO A 86 -2.38 -3.39 -5.69
C PRO A 86 -3.42 -3.95 -6.64
N LYS A 87 -3.12 -5.15 -7.16
CA LYS A 87 -3.98 -5.85 -8.12
C LYS A 87 -5.38 -5.89 -7.55
N GLN A 88 -6.36 -5.36 -8.28
CA GLN A 88 -7.76 -5.34 -7.86
C GLN A 88 -8.15 -6.74 -7.39
N GLU A 89 -8.53 -6.85 -6.12
CA GLU A 89 -8.96 -8.13 -5.56
C GLU A 89 -10.24 -8.57 -6.27
N ASN A 90 -10.31 -9.86 -6.63
CA ASN A 90 -11.49 -10.42 -7.26
C ASN A 90 -12.61 -10.55 -6.23
N ILE A 91 -13.38 -9.48 -6.01
CA ILE A 91 -14.51 -9.42 -5.07
C ILE A 91 -15.46 -10.61 -5.27
N ARG A 92 -15.65 -11.04 -6.53
CA ARG A 92 -16.45 -12.22 -6.89
C ARG A 92 -15.96 -13.50 -6.23
N THR A 93 -14.64 -13.73 -6.22
CA THR A 93 -14.05 -14.92 -5.60
C THR A 93 -14.29 -14.93 -4.10
N ASN A 94 -14.14 -13.77 -3.45
CA ASN A 94 -14.39 -13.64 -2.01
C ASN A 94 -15.86 -13.91 -1.65
N ILE A 95 -16.81 -13.39 -2.46
CA ILE A 95 -18.24 -13.65 -2.27
C ILE A 95 -18.57 -15.14 -2.45
N ILE A 96 -18.04 -15.80 -3.48
CA ILE A 96 -18.25 -17.24 -3.69
C ILE A 96 -17.73 -18.05 -2.51
N LEU A 97 -16.51 -17.75 -2.05
CA LEU A 97 -15.91 -18.41 -0.89
C LEU A 97 -16.71 -18.17 0.39
N PHE A 98 -17.21 -16.95 0.60
CA PHE A 98 -18.07 -16.62 1.73
C PHE A 98 -19.36 -17.44 1.73
N ILE A 99 -20.08 -17.48 0.59
CA ILE A 99 -21.31 -18.26 0.45
C ILE A 99 -21.04 -19.75 0.68
N LEU A 100 -19.98 -20.30 0.08
CA LEU A 100 -19.58 -21.70 0.30
C LEU A 100 -19.27 -21.98 1.78
N THR A 101 -18.64 -21.04 2.47
CA THR A 101 -18.33 -21.18 3.89
C THR A 101 -19.59 -21.21 4.74
N VAL A 102 -20.54 -20.29 4.49
CA VAL A 102 -21.83 -20.26 5.19
C VAL A 102 -22.59 -21.56 4.98
N LEU A 103 -22.70 -22.02 3.73
CA LEU A 103 -23.38 -23.29 3.41
C LEU A 103 -22.72 -24.49 4.10
N SER A 104 -21.38 -24.51 4.16
CA SER A 104 -20.63 -25.59 4.81
C SER A 104 -20.88 -25.63 6.31
N VAL A 105 -20.87 -24.45 6.97
CA VAL A 105 -21.18 -24.34 8.40
C VAL A 105 -22.63 -24.70 8.69
N MET A 106 -23.57 -24.27 7.86
CA MET A 106 -24.98 -24.63 8.01
C MET A 106 -25.18 -26.14 7.90
N LEU A 107 -24.54 -26.79 6.92
CA LEU A 107 -24.62 -28.24 6.75
C LEU A 107 -23.97 -29.01 7.91
N ALA A 108 -22.82 -28.55 8.40
CA ALA A 108 -22.12 -29.18 9.52
C ALA A 108 -22.83 -28.96 10.86
N GLY A 109 -23.47 -27.80 11.05
CA GLY A 109 -24.24 -27.44 12.23
C GLY A 109 -25.65 -28.03 12.25
N ALA A 110 -26.14 -28.55 11.13
CA ALA A 110 -27.39 -29.30 11.05
C ALA A 110 -27.21 -30.71 11.64
N GLN A 111 -27.04 -30.81 12.96
CA GLN A 111 -27.22 -32.09 13.65
C GLN A 111 -28.72 -32.39 13.71
N PRO A 112 -29.20 -33.49 13.09
CA PRO A 112 -30.60 -33.88 13.22
C PRO A 112 -30.87 -34.32 14.66
N GLU A 113 -31.74 -33.60 15.37
CA GLU A 113 -32.28 -34.02 16.66
C GLU A 113 -33.36 -35.10 16.44
N GLY A 114 -32.94 -36.32 16.10
CA GLY A 114 -33.85 -37.45 15.90
C GLY A 114 -33.17 -38.71 15.37
N PRO A 115 -33.80 -39.89 15.52
CA PRO A 115 -33.24 -41.14 15.00
C PRO A 115 -33.07 -41.02 13.49
N VAL A 116 -31.82 -41.08 13.03
CA VAL A 116 -31.44 -40.97 11.62
C VAL A 116 -32.16 -42.06 10.83
N PRO A 117 -33.09 -41.73 9.91
CA PRO A 117 -33.72 -42.74 9.08
C PRO A 117 -32.68 -43.39 8.16
N ASN A 118 -32.69 -44.72 8.03
CA ASN A 118 -31.76 -45.47 7.19
C ASN A 118 -32.01 -45.32 5.68
N ASP A 119 -32.97 -44.47 5.27
CA ASP A 119 -33.32 -44.22 3.88
C ASP A 119 -32.81 -42.84 3.44
N THR A 120 -31.96 -42.83 2.42
CA THR A 120 -31.33 -41.63 1.84
C THR A 120 -32.33 -40.55 1.37
N TRP A 121 -33.59 -40.93 1.14
CA TRP A 121 -34.68 -40.04 0.76
C TRP A 121 -35.34 -39.32 1.95
N GLY A 122 -35.24 -39.86 3.17
CA GLY A 122 -35.78 -39.22 4.37
C GLY A 122 -35.00 -37.98 4.81
N VAL A 123 -33.71 -37.90 4.45
CA VAL A 123 -32.81 -36.79 4.82
C VAL A 123 -33.10 -35.52 4.01
N ILE A 124 -33.63 -35.64 2.79
CA ILE A 124 -33.92 -34.48 1.91
C ILE A 124 -35.23 -33.76 2.32
N VAL A 125 -36.17 -34.44 2.97
CA VAL A 125 -37.48 -33.89 3.34
C VAL A 125 -37.45 -33.14 4.68
N VAL A 126 -36.41 -33.35 5.49
CA VAL A 126 -36.25 -32.74 6.83
C VAL A 126 -35.35 -31.49 6.81
N LEU A 127 -34.66 -31.23 5.70
CA LEU A 127 -33.95 -29.97 5.42
C LEU A 127 -34.90 -28.92 4.81
#